data_AF-A0A845JXV9-F1
#
_entry.id   AF-A0A845JXV9-F1
#
_cell.length_a   1.000
_cell.length_b   1.000
_cell.length_c   1.000
_cell.angle_alpha   90.00
_cell.angle_beta   90.00
_cell.angle_gamma   90.00
#
_symmetry.space_group_name_H-M   'P 1'
#
loop_
_entity.id
_entity.type
_entity.pdbx_description
1 polymer ?
#
loop_
_entity_poly.entity_id
_entity_poly.type
_entity_poly.pdbx_seq_one_letter_code
_entity_poly.pdbx_strand_id
1 'polypeptide(L)'
;MSVLSFFVSPGFSLGWKDQEWLKPGCPETASGNWIVDNPANTKLNSLSIDKNQVIYTSQNGEDQKFRIIKSASVLKNPYVEMKLKSFNKEEERVVKIRPHLVHIDSKDQEETSNCLIKVFSYKNEKHAKADKYSGWNIYRLKK
;
A
#
# COMPACT_ATOMS: atom_id res chain seq x y z
N MET A 1 28.17 -14.25 -30.13
CA MET A 1 27.48 -13.12 -29.46
C MET A 1 26.30 -13.70 -28.69
N SER A 2 26.46 -13.85 -27.38
CA SER A 2 25.37 -14.34 -26.52
C SER A 2 24.50 -13.16 -26.12
N VAL A 3 23.25 -13.15 -26.57
CA VAL A 3 22.28 -12.13 -26.16
C VAL A 3 21.84 -12.51 -24.75
N LEU A 4 22.34 -11.80 -23.73
CA LEU A 4 21.80 -11.83 -22.38
C LEU A 4 20.38 -11.26 -22.43
N SER A 5 19.40 -12.15 -22.66
CA SER A 5 17.99 -11.84 -22.49
C SER A 5 17.72 -11.67 -21.00
N PHE A 6 17.81 -10.44 -20.50
CA PHE A 6 17.20 -10.08 -19.24
C PHE A 6 15.68 -10.23 -19.42
N PHE A 7 15.12 -11.34 -18.92
CA PHE A 7 13.68 -11.42 -18.70
C PHE A 7 13.35 -10.44 -17.58
N VAL A 8 13.06 -9.20 -17.95
CA VAL A 8 12.39 -8.27 -17.05
C VAL A 8 10.98 -8.80 -16.93
N SER A 9 10.73 -9.66 -15.94
CA SER A 9 9.39 -10.13 -15.61
C SER A 9 8.51 -8.88 -15.51
N PRO A 10 7.43 -8.75 -16.30
CA PRO A 10 6.51 -7.64 -16.14
C PRO A 10 6.09 -7.64 -14.68
N GLY A 11 6.37 -6.57 -13.93
CA GLY A 11 6.24 -6.55 -12.47
C GLY A 11 4.87 -7.06 -12.05
N PHE A 12 4.79 -8.35 -11.70
CA PHE A 12 3.54 -9.02 -11.44
C PHE A 12 2.93 -8.34 -10.21
N SER A 13 1.70 -7.84 -10.37
CA SER A 13 0.98 -7.30 -9.24
C SER A 13 0.53 -8.50 -8.41
N LEU A 14 1.16 -8.70 -7.26
CA LEU A 14 0.83 -9.79 -6.35
C LEU A 14 -0.53 -9.59 -5.71
N GLY A 15 -1.23 -10.70 -5.52
CA GLY A 15 -2.42 -10.84 -4.71
C GLY A 15 -2.09 -10.98 -3.23
N TRP A 16 -3.03 -10.53 -2.39
CA TRP A 16 -2.94 -10.66 -0.93
C TRP A 16 -2.90 -12.10 -0.43
N LYS A 17 -3.27 -13.06 -1.28
CA LYS A 17 -3.28 -14.50 -0.98
C LYS A 17 -2.24 -15.29 -1.77
N ASP A 18 -1.40 -14.60 -2.54
CA ASP A 18 -0.38 -15.27 -3.33
C ASP A 18 0.67 -15.86 -2.39
N GLN A 19 1.13 -17.08 -2.67
CA GLN A 19 2.12 -17.75 -1.82
C GLN A 19 3.42 -16.94 -1.72
N GLU A 20 3.81 -16.25 -2.79
CA GLU A 20 4.99 -15.37 -2.80
C GLU A 20 4.88 -14.22 -1.78
N TRP A 21 3.66 -13.74 -1.53
CA TRP A 21 3.37 -12.73 -0.51
C TRP A 21 3.30 -13.34 0.90
N LEU A 22 2.65 -14.50 1.04
CA LEU A 22 2.42 -15.12 2.35
C LEU A 22 3.66 -15.83 2.93
N LYS A 23 4.51 -16.42 2.09
CA LYS A 23 5.72 -17.15 2.50
C LYS A 23 6.68 -16.33 3.38
N PRO A 24 6.94 -15.03 3.12
CA PRO A 24 7.73 -14.18 4.04
C PRO A 24 6.95 -13.70 5.27
N GLY A 25 5.71 -14.15 5.48
CA GLY A 25 4.89 -13.81 6.65
C GLY A 25 4.12 -12.49 6.51
N CYS A 26 3.76 -12.08 5.28
CA CYS A 26 2.95 -10.88 5.05
C CYS A 26 1.45 -11.13 5.27
N PRO A 27 0.67 -10.09 5.66
CA PRO A 27 -0.73 -10.26 6.02
C PRO A 27 -1.62 -10.50 4.80
N GLU A 28 -2.67 -11.31 4.96
CA GLU A 28 -3.68 -11.56 3.92
C GLU A 28 -4.58 -10.33 3.60
N THR A 29 -4.40 -9.23 4.31
CA THR A 29 -5.20 -8.00 4.17
C THR A 29 -4.32 -6.76 4.29
N ALA A 30 -4.86 -5.61 3.89
CA ALA A 30 -4.19 -4.32 4.05
C ALA A 30 -4.11 -3.83 5.51
N SER A 31 -4.76 -4.50 6.46
CA SER A 31 -4.74 -4.10 7.87
C SER A 31 -3.33 -4.25 8.46
N GLY A 32 -2.93 -3.27 9.27
CA GLY A 32 -1.61 -3.23 9.87
C GLY A 32 -1.11 -1.81 10.09
N ASN A 33 0.07 -1.72 10.72
CA ASN A 33 0.81 -0.48 10.86
C ASN A 33 1.93 -0.48 9.82
N TRP A 34 1.99 0.56 9.01
CA TRP A 34 2.89 0.65 7.87
C TRP A 34 3.73 1.94 7.98
N ILE A 35 5.03 1.86 7.77
CA ILE A 35 5.95 3.00 7.76
C ILE A 35 6.24 3.37 6.32
N VAL A 36 6.34 4.65 6.00
CA VAL A 36 6.73 5.09 4.65
C VAL A 36 8.10 4.55 4.29
N ASP A 37 8.19 3.92 3.12
CA ASP A 37 9.40 3.31 2.54
C ASP A 37 9.62 3.91 1.13
N ASN A 38 9.44 5.23 1.01
CA ASN A 38 9.54 5.97 -0.25
C ASN A 38 10.57 7.11 -0.11
N PRO A 39 11.63 7.16 -0.95
CA PRO A 39 12.60 8.25 -0.89
C PRO A 39 12.04 9.60 -1.35
N ALA A 40 10.93 9.63 -2.11
CA ALA A 40 10.45 10.85 -2.77
C ALA A 40 9.38 11.65 -1.99
N ASN A 41 8.72 11.08 -0.97
CA ASN A 41 7.65 11.77 -0.23
C ASN A 41 8.03 11.97 1.23
N THR A 42 8.39 13.21 1.57
CA THR A 42 8.91 13.60 2.88
C THR A 42 7.86 14.04 3.87
N LYS A 43 6.56 14.05 3.54
CA LYS A 43 5.54 14.62 4.44
C LYS A 43 4.87 13.60 5.35
N LEU A 44 4.90 12.32 4.97
CA LEU A 44 4.25 11.24 5.70
C LEU A 44 5.29 10.38 6.43
N ASN A 45 4.92 9.90 7.61
CA ASN A 45 5.74 9.00 8.42
C ASN A 45 5.17 7.59 8.41
N SER A 46 3.87 7.45 8.66
CA SER A 46 3.22 6.15 8.76
C SER A 46 1.76 6.17 8.32
N LEU A 47 1.22 4.97 8.15
CA LEU A 47 -0.15 4.65 7.78
C LEU A 47 -0.61 3.50 8.68
N SER A 48 -1.66 3.70 9.45
CA SER A 48 -2.32 2.62 10.20
C SER A 48 -3.69 2.34 9.57
N ILE A 49 -3.98 1.07 9.36
CA ILE A 49 -5.22 0.60 8.75
C ILE A 49 -5.81 -0.46 9.66
N ASP A 50 -7.00 -0.21 10.18
CA ASP A 50 -7.79 -1.19 10.91
C ASP A 50 -9.11 -1.48 10.18
N LYS A 51 -10.04 -2.16 10.86
CA LYS A 51 -11.32 -2.58 10.29
C LYS A 51 -12.24 -1.41 9.91
N ASN A 52 -12.15 -0.28 10.63
CA ASN A 52 -13.12 0.81 10.58
C ASN A 52 -12.49 2.17 10.25
N GLN A 53 -11.17 2.30 10.34
CA GLN A 53 -10.50 3.58 10.14
C GLN A 53 -9.14 3.42 9.46
N VAL A 54 -8.68 4.54 8.90
CA VAL A 54 -7.34 4.75 8.37
C VAL A 54 -6.75 5.99 9.03
N ILE A 55 -5.52 5.89 9.51
CA ILE A 55 -4.78 6.99 10.13
C ILE A 55 -3.51 7.24 9.33
N TYR A 56 -3.35 8.46 8.83
CA TYR A 56 -2.09 8.95 8.29
C TYR A 56 -1.39 9.78 9.35
N THR A 57 -0.14 9.44 9.67
CA THR A 57 0.69 10.25 10.58
C THR A 57 1.78 10.93 9.76
N SER A 58 1.89 12.25 9.89
CA SER A 58 2.97 13.03 9.26
C SER A 58 4.27 12.96 10.05
N GLN A 59 5.37 13.44 9.46
CA GLN A 59 6.69 13.42 10.12
C GLN A 59 6.75 14.27 11.40
N ASN A 60 5.92 15.29 11.53
CA ASN A 60 5.78 16.09 12.76
C ASN A 60 4.92 15.40 13.83
N GLY A 61 4.40 14.19 13.58
CA GLY A 61 3.58 13.44 14.53
C GLY A 61 2.09 13.81 14.54
N GLU A 62 1.63 14.63 13.59
CA GLU A 62 0.20 14.94 13.48
C GLU A 62 -0.57 13.81 12.78
N ASP A 63 -1.74 13.47 13.32
CA ASP A 63 -2.61 12.42 12.81
C ASP A 63 -3.79 12.98 12.01
N GLN A 64 -3.98 12.46 10.80
CA GLN A 64 -5.21 12.59 10.02
C GLN A 64 -5.98 11.29 10.04
N LYS A 65 -7.13 11.29 10.73
CA LYS A 65 -7.99 10.12 10.89
C LYS A 65 -9.14 10.15 9.89
N PHE A 66 -9.44 8.99 9.34
CA PHE A 66 -10.55 8.78 8.41
C PHE A 66 -11.34 7.53 8.77
N ARG A 67 -12.65 7.61 8.72
CA ARG A 67 -13.53 6.45 8.83
C ARG A 67 -13.66 5.75 7.48
N ILE A 68 -13.57 4.43 7.47
CA ILE A 68 -13.87 3.60 6.30
C ILE A 68 -15.39 3.50 6.17
N ILE A 69 -15.93 4.03 5.07
CA ILE A 69 -17.37 3.98 4.77
C ILE A 69 -17.71 2.89 3.75
N LYS A 70 -16.73 2.47 2.95
CA LYS A 70 -16.86 1.34 2.02
C LYS A 70 -15.49 0.72 1.81
N SER A 71 -15.42 -0.60 1.77
CA SER A 71 -14.22 -1.34 1.41
C SER A 71 -14.59 -2.48 0.45
N ALA A 72 -13.83 -2.65 -0.62
CA ALA A 72 -14.03 -3.72 -1.58
C ALA A 72 -12.69 -4.30 -2.04
N SER A 73 -12.61 -5.63 -2.08
CA SER A 73 -11.54 -6.33 -2.78
C SER A 73 -11.93 -6.50 -4.24
N VAL A 74 -11.08 -6.06 -5.16
CA VAL A 74 -11.37 -6.16 -6.60
C VAL A 74 -10.84 -7.51 -7.10
N LEU A 75 -11.74 -8.46 -7.41
CA LEU A 75 -11.35 -9.82 -7.83
C LEU A 75 -10.39 -9.87 -9.04
N LYS A 76 -10.50 -8.91 -9.96
CA LYS A 76 -9.70 -8.87 -11.20
C LYS A 76 -8.37 -8.12 -11.07
N ASN A 77 -8.13 -7.46 -9.94
CA ASN A 77 -6.97 -6.59 -9.76
C ASN A 77 -6.68 -6.53 -8.27
N PRO A 78 -5.48 -6.90 -7.78
CA PRO A 78 -5.24 -7.18 -6.35
C PRO A 78 -5.18 -5.91 -5.48
N TYR A 79 -6.03 -4.93 -5.77
CA TYR A 79 -6.30 -3.77 -4.95
C TYR A 79 -7.41 -4.06 -3.96
N VAL A 80 -7.18 -3.63 -2.73
CA VAL A 80 -8.24 -3.25 -1.82
C VAL A 80 -8.53 -1.77 -2.08
N GLU A 81 -9.77 -1.46 -2.44
CA GLU A 81 -10.26 -0.09 -2.58
C GLU A 81 -11.07 0.29 -1.34
N MET A 82 -10.72 1.42 -0.73
CA MET A 82 -11.42 1.95 0.45
C MET A 82 -11.91 3.36 0.16
N LYS A 83 -13.17 3.61 0.45
CA LYS A 83 -13.74 4.96 0.53
C LYS A 83 -13.69 5.43 1.98
N LEU A 84 -13.11 6.61 2.17
CA LEU A 84 -12.78 7.20 3.44
C LEU A 84 -13.56 8.50 3.63
N LYS A 85 -14.01 8.78 4.85
CA LYS A 85 -14.59 10.07 5.26
C LYS A 85 -13.80 10.63 6.43
N SER A 86 -13.37 11.89 6.35
CA SER A 86 -12.65 12.53 7.45
C SER A 86 -13.54 12.63 8.69
N PHE A 87 -12.96 12.48 9.89
CA PHE A 87 -13.68 12.72 11.14
C PHE A 87 -13.91 14.21 11.41
N ASN A 88 -13.00 15.07 10.94
CA ASN A 88 -12.98 16.49 11.29
C ASN A 88 -13.58 17.40 10.19
N LYS A 89 -13.82 16.85 9.00
CA LYS A 89 -14.31 17.59 7.81
C LYS A 89 -15.25 16.70 7.00
N GLU A 90 -16.10 17.28 6.17
CA GLU A 90 -16.90 16.52 5.19
C GLU A 90 -16.09 16.08 3.94
N GLU A 91 -14.76 16.05 4.05
CA GLU A 91 -13.89 15.61 2.95
C GLU A 91 -13.92 14.08 2.83
N GLU A 92 -14.26 13.60 1.63
CA GLU A 92 -14.10 12.20 1.25
C GLU A 92 -12.73 11.97 0.61
N ARG A 93 -12.22 10.74 0.71
CA ARG A 93 -11.03 10.28 -0.02
C ARG A 93 -11.26 8.86 -0.50
N VAL A 94 -10.52 8.47 -1.53
CA VAL A 94 -10.46 7.08 -1.99
C VAL A 94 -9.02 6.62 -1.93
N VAL A 95 -8.79 5.42 -1.38
CA VAL A 95 -7.47 4.81 -1.30
C VAL A 95 -7.51 3.46 -2.00
N LYS A 96 -6.50 3.18 -2.82
CA LYS A 96 -6.28 1.86 -3.40
C LYS A 96 -4.95 1.31 -2.89
N ILE A 97 -4.96 0.08 -2.41
CA ILE A 97 -3.81 -0.56 -1.77
C ILE A 97 -3.56 -1.90 -2.43
N ARG A 98 -2.32 -2.16 -2.84
CA ARG A 98 -1.91 -3.49 -3.32
C ARG A 98 -0.60 -3.94 -2.65
N PRO A 99 -0.36 -5.26 -2.57
CA PRO A 99 0.94 -5.81 -2.26
C PRO A 99 2.00 -5.32 -3.24
N HIS A 100 3.22 -5.19 -2.74
CA HIS A 100 4.42 -4.86 -3.49
C HIS A 100 5.56 -5.71 -2.93
N LEU A 101 6.21 -6.54 -3.76
CA LEU A 101 7.44 -7.19 -3.36
C LEU A 101 8.62 -6.47 -4.02
N VAL A 102 9.69 -6.33 -3.25
CA VAL A 102 11.05 -6.12 -3.76
C VAL A 102 11.78 -7.43 -3.54
N HIS A 103 12.57 -7.84 -4.55
CA HIS A 103 13.30 -9.11 -4.54
C HIS A 103 14.11 -9.23 -3.25
N ILE A 104 13.91 -10.35 -2.53
CA ILE A 104 14.72 -10.67 -1.36
C ILE A 104 16.03 -11.24 -1.89
N ASP A 105 17.10 -10.43 -1.88
CA ASP A 105 18.44 -10.98 -2.04
C ASP A 105 18.70 -11.92 -0.86
N SER A 106 19.00 -13.18 -1.16
CA SER A 106 19.08 -14.29 -0.20
C SER A 106 20.26 -14.20 0.79
N LYS A 107 20.86 -13.02 0.98
CA LYS A 107 22.06 -12.80 1.78
C LYS A 107 21.83 -12.06 3.08
N ASP A 108 20.72 -11.34 3.24
CA ASP A 108 20.42 -10.60 4.46
C ASP A 108 19.38 -11.34 5.32
N GLN A 109 19.88 -12.01 6.36
CA GLN A 109 19.11 -12.70 7.40
C GLN A 109 18.56 -11.76 8.49
N GLU A 110 18.29 -10.49 8.18
CA GLU A 110 17.57 -9.64 9.13
C GLU A 110 16.06 -9.81 8.95
N GLU A 111 15.37 -10.17 10.04
CA GLU A 111 13.91 -10.34 10.19
C GLU A 111 13.07 -9.07 9.88
N THR A 112 13.57 -8.14 9.09
CA THR A 112 12.78 -7.03 8.60
C THR A 112 11.68 -7.60 7.69
N SER A 113 10.41 -7.40 8.08
CA SER A 113 9.30 -7.81 7.24
C SER A 113 9.35 -7.04 5.92
N ASN A 114 9.75 -7.72 4.85
CA ASN A 114 9.82 -7.22 3.47
C ASN A 114 8.43 -7.04 2.82
N CYS A 115 7.39 -6.90 3.66
CA CYS A 115 6.01 -6.72 3.23
C CYS A 115 5.83 -5.25 2.89
N LEU A 116 5.92 -4.94 1.60
CA LEU A 116 5.66 -3.60 1.10
C LEU A 116 4.26 -3.53 0.51
N ILE A 117 3.61 -2.38 0.67
CA ILE A 117 2.36 -2.08 -0.01
C ILE A 117 2.52 -0.80 -0.80
N LYS A 118 1.86 -0.74 -1.95
CA LYS A 118 1.74 0.48 -2.74
C LYS A 118 0.36 1.07 -2.51
N VAL A 119 0.33 2.29 -2.00
CA VAL A 119 -0.90 3.01 -1.63
C VAL A 119 -1.07 4.20 -2.56
N PHE A 120 -2.22 4.25 -3.21
CA PHE A 120 -2.64 5.34 -4.09
C PHE A 120 -3.75 6.11 -3.39
N SER A 121 -3.62 7.43 -3.28
CA SER A 121 -4.57 8.27 -2.56
C SER A 121 -5.21 9.29 -3.50
N TYR A 122 -6.53 9.33 -3.49
CA TYR A 122 -7.33 10.18 -4.38
C TYR A 122 -8.27 11.08 -3.60
N LYS A 123 -8.50 12.27 -4.14
CA LYS A 123 -9.45 13.24 -3.58
C LYS A 123 -10.89 12.73 -3.58
N ASN A 124 -11.28 11.88 -4.53
CA ASN A 124 -12.61 11.24 -4.58
C ASN A 124 -12.65 10.12 -5.64
N GLU A 125 -13.80 9.47 -5.78
CA GLU A 125 -14.04 8.38 -6.74
C GLU A 125 -13.83 8.78 -8.21
N LYS A 126 -14.17 10.02 -8.60
CA LYS A 126 -13.98 10.49 -9.98
C LYS A 126 -12.49 10.52 -10.34
N HIS A 127 -11.65 11.04 -9.43
CA HIS A 127 -10.20 11.06 -9.61
C HIS A 127 -9.61 9.64 -9.56
N ALA A 128 -10.11 8.77 -8.69
CA ALA A 128 -9.68 7.37 -8.63
C ALA A 128 -9.94 6.58 -9.94
N LYS A 129 -10.88 7.03 -10.78
CA LYS A 129 -11.15 6.46 -12.11
C LYS A 129 -10.30 7.09 -13.22
N ALA A 130 -10.15 8.42 -13.19
CA ALA A 130 -9.42 9.19 -14.20
C ALA A 130 -7.90 9.05 -14.05
N ASP A 131 -7.39 9.19 -12.83
CA ASP A 131 -5.97 9.21 -12.53
C ASP A 131 -5.53 7.87 -11.93
N LYS A 132 -5.55 6.79 -12.72
CA LYS A 132 -5.30 5.44 -12.18
C LYS A 132 -3.95 5.29 -11.44
N TYR A 133 -2.99 6.21 -11.62
CA TYR A 133 -1.63 6.08 -11.08
C TYR A 133 -0.98 7.40 -10.58
N SER A 134 -1.70 8.50 -10.43
CA SER A 134 -1.10 9.74 -9.90
C SER A 134 -1.01 9.67 -8.36
N GLY A 135 0.16 10.04 -7.81
CA GLY A 135 0.41 10.10 -6.36
C GLY A 135 0.34 8.74 -5.66
N TRP A 136 1.50 8.11 -5.45
CA TRP A 136 1.59 6.88 -4.66
C TRP A 136 2.75 6.93 -3.68
N ASN A 137 2.62 6.17 -2.60
CA ASN A 137 3.68 5.91 -1.64
C ASN A 137 3.85 4.40 -1.47
N ILE A 138 5.09 3.98 -1.23
CA ILE A 138 5.39 2.64 -0.75
C ILE A 138 5.45 2.71 0.77
N TYR A 139 4.85 1.71 1.42
CA TYR A 139 4.95 1.54 2.86
C TYR A 139 5.42 0.14 3.19
N ARG A 140 6.21 0.01 4.27
CA ARG A 140 6.69 -1.24 4.83
C ARG A 140 5.91 -1.59 6.09
N LEU A 141 5.55 -2.86 6.24
CA LEU A 141 4.89 -3.33 7.46
C LEU A 141 5.81 -3.16 8.68
N LYS A 142 5.30 -2.55 9.74
CA LYS A 142 5.90 -2.50 11.06
C LYS A 142 5.34 -3.66 11.87
N LYS A 143 6.17 -4.67 12.14
CA LYS A 143 5.87 -5.74 13.10
C LYS A 143 5.98 -5.22 14.54
#